data_AF-A0A3A4ATQ6-F1
#
_entry.id   AF-A0A3A4ATQ6-F1
#
_cell.length_a   1.000
_cell.length_b   1.000
_cell.length_c   1.000
_cell.angle_alpha   90.00
_cell.angle_beta   90.00
_cell.angle_gamma   90.00
#
_symmetry.space_group_name_H-M   'P 1'
#
loop_
_entity.id
_entity.type
_entity.pdbx_description
1 polymer ?
#
loop_
_entity_poly.entity_id
_entity_poly.type
_entity_poly.pdbx_seq_one_letter_code
_entity_poly.pdbx_strand_id
1 'polypeptide(L)'
;MSSQGSGGNHPPRGRRPPPYGGHAPPGFQAPRPRPADEPPIGPPFGYGPPAGIPYPDEPERRPGRRRALLLAVVVTAVVVAVAATAVLLMARGPGGDDPRVDALATSSHTPTPVLTPPSRWAVGACVRPEAVGTAPPSSPAVPQTDQDFLLAHCSDPQATGRVTSMLDESEPLTEPACPEDTDEAIMVGAEETACVRNLREPHPGDPGRGGGVLRAGDCVADPNESLGGERPCGDSGWYGKVVGRAEKASECPDGTQETLRMRGSPRPIVCLGDEGEVVSKGDCIRSLKKYGKSVPLSAVEKVDCGSKDAWAKVTARVKKRGDCPKGTDQYLESRDEDAYRPVTCLRDT
;
A
#
# COMPACT_ATOMS: atom_id res chain seq x y z
N MET A 1 -71.18 -10.26 0.43
CA MET A 1 -70.33 -10.11 -0.76
C MET A 1 -68.89 -10.17 -0.26
N SER A 2 -68.31 -11.36 -0.08
CA SER A 2 -67.55 -12.12 -1.10
C SER A 2 -66.39 -11.26 -1.63
N SER A 3 -65.10 -11.59 -1.52
CA SER A 3 -64.43 -12.90 -1.44
C SER A 3 -63.02 -12.77 -0.84
N GLN A 4 -62.61 -13.82 -0.11
CA GLN A 4 -61.25 -14.11 0.31
C GLN A 4 -60.37 -14.53 -0.87
N GLY A 5 -59.06 -14.27 -0.80
CA GLY A 5 -58.06 -14.74 -1.76
C GLY A 5 -56.70 -14.91 -1.11
N SER A 6 -56.50 -15.99 -0.35
CA SER A 6 -55.19 -16.46 0.13
C SER A 6 -54.50 -17.25 -0.97
N GLY A 7 -53.41 -16.70 -1.53
CA GLY A 7 -52.49 -17.43 -2.42
C GLY A 7 -51.29 -17.94 -1.64
N GLY A 8 -51.28 -19.24 -1.32
CA GLY A 8 -50.14 -19.94 -0.74
C GLY A 8 -49.17 -20.40 -1.84
N ASN A 9 -47.91 -19.94 -1.76
CA ASN A 9 -46.82 -20.47 -2.58
C ASN A 9 -46.10 -21.59 -1.80
N HIS A 10 -46.28 -22.83 -2.25
CA HIS A 10 -45.44 -23.96 -1.84
C HIS A 10 -44.24 -24.09 -2.79
N PRO A 11 -43.01 -24.25 -2.27
CA PRO A 11 -41.87 -24.63 -3.11
C PRO A 11 -41.96 -26.11 -3.52
N PRO A 12 -41.45 -26.48 -4.71
CA PRO A 12 -41.43 -27.87 -5.17
C PRO A 12 -40.47 -28.72 -4.32
N ARG A 13 -40.97 -29.88 -3.88
CA ARG A 13 -40.17 -30.93 -3.23
C ARG A 13 -39.15 -31.49 -4.22
N GLY A 14 -37.89 -31.09 -4.05
CA GLY A 14 -36.73 -31.67 -4.73
C GLY A 14 -36.54 -33.15 -4.37
N ARG A 15 -36.23 -33.94 -5.39
CA ARG A 15 -36.09 -35.40 -5.36
C ARG A 15 -34.92 -35.84 -4.47
N ARG A 16 -35.13 -36.93 -3.73
CA ARG A 16 -34.09 -37.65 -2.99
C ARG A 16 -33.06 -38.23 -3.97
N PRO A 17 -31.74 -38.11 -3.70
CA PRO A 17 -30.72 -38.86 -4.44
C PRO A 17 -30.80 -40.37 -4.12
N PRO A 18 -30.39 -41.24 -5.05
CA PRO A 18 -30.35 -42.68 -4.85
C PRO A 18 -29.26 -43.09 -3.83
N PRO A 19 -29.39 -44.26 -3.19
CA PRO A 19 -28.37 -44.77 -2.28
C PRO A 19 -27.09 -45.13 -3.05
N TYR A 20 -25.96 -44.58 -2.61
CA TYR A 20 -24.64 -45.00 -3.05
C TYR A 20 -24.39 -46.44 -2.59
N GLY A 21 -24.45 -47.38 -3.53
CA GLY A 21 -23.93 -48.73 -3.38
C GLY A 21 -22.41 -48.69 -3.32
N GLY A 22 -21.85 -49.35 -2.31
CA GLY A 22 -20.42 -49.44 -2.08
C GLY A 22 -19.72 -50.36 -3.07
N HIS A 23 -18.54 -49.93 -3.53
CA HIS A 23 -17.43 -50.80 -3.86
C HIS A 23 -16.14 -50.09 -3.41
N ALA A 24 -15.54 -50.61 -2.33
CA ALA A 24 -14.22 -50.21 -1.88
C ALA A 24 -13.16 -50.80 -2.82
N PRO A 25 -12.13 -50.04 -3.22
CA PRO A 25 -10.98 -50.60 -3.92
C PRO A 25 -10.14 -51.45 -2.95
N PRO A 26 -9.61 -52.61 -3.39
CA PRO A 26 -8.67 -53.37 -2.58
C PRO A 26 -7.31 -52.67 -2.61
N GLY A 27 -6.71 -52.39 -1.44
CA GLY A 27 -5.25 -52.19 -1.38
C GLY A 27 -4.67 -51.07 -0.52
N PHE A 28 -5.35 -50.54 0.51
CA PHE A 28 -4.66 -49.74 1.52
C PHE A 28 -4.31 -50.63 2.73
N GLN A 29 -3.02 -51.03 2.79
CA GLN A 29 -2.44 -51.60 4.01
C GLN A 29 -2.43 -50.52 5.09
N ALA A 30 -3.00 -50.83 6.26
CA ALA A 30 -2.91 -49.98 7.43
C ALA A 30 -1.43 -49.74 7.82
N PRO A 31 -1.05 -48.54 8.27
CA PRO A 31 0.27 -48.31 8.85
C PRO A 31 0.46 -49.23 10.05
N ARG A 32 1.62 -49.91 10.10
CA ARG A 32 2.00 -50.73 11.27
C ARG A 32 2.10 -49.83 12.51
N PRO A 33 1.64 -50.29 13.69
CA PRO A 33 1.89 -49.58 14.94
C PRO A 33 3.39 -49.44 15.17
N ARG A 34 3.83 -48.25 15.57
CA ARG A 34 5.22 -48.00 15.97
C ARG A 34 5.54 -48.81 17.23
N PRO A 35 6.73 -49.43 17.33
CA PRO A 35 7.23 -50.03 18.58
C PRO A 35 7.30 -48.99 19.69
N ALA A 36 6.94 -49.39 20.91
CA ALA A 36 6.78 -48.51 22.07
C ALA A 36 8.08 -48.16 22.83
N ASP A 37 9.25 -48.29 22.19
CA ASP A 37 10.56 -48.21 22.88
C ASP A 37 11.50 -47.12 22.34
N GLU A 38 10.96 -45.97 21.93
CA GLU A 38 11.78 -44.79 21.61
C GLU A 38 11.73 -43.76 22.77
N PRO A 39 12.86 -43.47 23.44
CA PRO A 39 12.90 -42.53 24.55
C PRO A 39 12.68 -41.08 24.09
N PRO A 40 12.09 -40.21 24.93
CA PRO A 40 11.77 -38.83 24.55
C PRO A 40 13.05 -38.00 24.49
N ILE A 41 13.37 -37.49 23.29
CA ILE A 41 14.39 -36.45 23.12
C ILE A 41 13.70 -35.09 23.25
N GLY A 42 13.86 -34.49 24.42
CA GLY A 42 13.68 -33.06 24.69
C GLY A 42 15.00 -32.42 25.18
N PRO A 43 15.07 -31.10 25.34
CA PRO A 43 15.83 -30.20 24.45
C PRO A 43 17.14 -29.66 25.08
N PRO A 44 17.90 -28.80 24.38
CA PRO A 44 17.68 -27.37 24.63
C PRO A 44 17.86 -26.43 23.40
N PHE A 45 17.27 -25.25 23.59
CA PHE A 45 17.51 -23.96 22.94
C PHE A 45 18.89 -23.73 22.33
N GLY A 46 18.88 -23.04 21.19
CA GLY A 46 19.93 -22.08 20.81
C GLY A 46 20.53 -22.30 19.44
N TYR A 47 20.00 -21.63 18.41
CA TYR A 47 20.79 -21.01 17.34
C TYR A 47 19.99 -19.83 16.77
N GLY A 48 20.40 -18.61 17.12
CA GLY A 48 20.07 -17.44 16.32
C GLY A 48 20.72 -17.54 14.94
N PRO A 49 20.25 -16.77 13.95
CA PRO A 49 20.86 -16.75 12.63
C PRO A 49 22.34 -16.32 12.75
N PRO A 50 23.26 -16.96 12.02
CA PRO A 50 24.65 -16.56 12.02
C PRO A 50 24.78 -15.11 11.53
N ALA A 51 25.64 -14.36 12.20
CA ALA A 51 26.07 -13.04 11.79
C ALA A 51 26.43 -13.04 10.30
N GLY A 52 25.93 -12.02 9.60
CA GLY A 52 26.11 -11.82 8.17
C GLY A 52 27.57 -11.98 7.77
N ILE A 53 27.80 -12.89 6.82
CA ILE A 53 29.01 -12.85 6.01
C ILE A 53 28.91 -11.55 5.20
N PRO A 54 29.88 -10.62 5.31
CA PRO A 54 29.89 -9.46 4.44
C PRO A 54 29.96 -9.94 3.00
N TYR A 55 28.93 -9.62 2.21
CA TYR A 55 29.01 -9.76 0.78
C TYR A 55 30.21 -8.93 0.30
N PRO A 56 31.10 -9.48 -0.55
CA PRO A 56 32.13 -8.66 -1.16
C PRO A 56 31.43 -7.54 -1.94
N ASP A 57 31.74 -6.29 -1.57
CA ASP A 57 31.29 -5.10 -2.28
C ASP A 57 31.48 -5.32 -3.78
N GLU A 58 30.38 -5.32 -4.53
CA GLU A 58 30.47 -5.25 -5.98
C GLU A 58 31.27 -3.98 -6.33
N PRO A 59 32.24 -4.06 -7.26
CA PRO A 59 33.02 -2.91 -7.63
C PRO A 59 32.09 -1.84 -8.19
N GLU A 60 31.88 -0.78 -7.42
CA GLU A 60 31.14 0.41 -7.83
C GLU A 60 31.58 0.79 -9.24
N ARG A 61 30.63 0.72 -10.18
CA ARG A 61 30.84 1.22 -11.53
C ARG A 61 31.13 2.71 -11.44
N ARG A 62 32.42 3.06 -11.42
CA ARG A 62 32.90 4.44 -11.48
C ARG A 62 32.16 5.17 -12.61
N PRO A 63 31.29 6.15 -12.31
CA PRO A 63 30.67 6.94 -13.34
C PRO A 63 31.78 7.63 -14.14
N GLY A 64 31.72 7.50 -15.46
CA GLY A 64 32.79 7.93 -16.36
C GLY A 64 33.25 9.34 -16.03
N ARG A 65 34.55 9.49 -15.71
CA ARG A 65 35.24 10.70 -15.23
C ARG A 65 34.90 12.00 -15.99
N ARG A 66 34.40 11.88 -17.22
CA ARG A 66 33.96 13.00 -18.06
C ARG A 66 32.59 13.58 -17.66
N ARG A 67 31.65 12.77 -17.17
CA ARG A 67 30.32 13.24 -16.75
C ARG A 67 30.35 13.93 -15.39
N ALA A 68 31.17 13.43 -14.46
CA ALA A 68 31.37 14.05 -13.15
C ALA A 68 32.00 15.45 -13.24
N LEU A 69 32.97 15.65 -14.15
CA LEU A 69 33.59 16.95 -14.38
C LEU A 69 32.58 17.98 -14.93
N LEU A 70 31.73 17.55 -15.87
CA LEU A 70 30.71 18.42 -16.49
C LEU A 70 29.66 18.87 -15.46
N LEU A 71 29.18 17.95 -14.62
CA LEU A 71 28.27 18.27 -13.52
C LEU A 71 28.89 19.24 -12.51
N ALA A 72 30.15 19.02 -12.11
CA ALA A 72 30.84 19.93 -11.19
C ALA A 72 30.97 21.35 -11.75
N VAL A 73 31.29 21.50 -13.04
CA VAL A 73 31.38 22.82 -13.70
C VAL A 73 30.01 23.52 -13.72
N VAL A 74 28.94 22.80 -14.07
CA VAL A 74 27.58 23.38 -14.12
C VAL A 74 27.11 23.82 -12.74
N VAL A 75 27.28 22.99 -11.71
CA VAL A 75 26.89 23.34 -10.33
C VAL A 75 27.67 24.57 -9.85
N THR A 76 28.97 24.63 -10.13
CA THR A 76 29.81 25.77 -9.74
C THR A 76 29.35 27.06 -10.44
N ALA A 77 29.03 27.00 -11.73
CA ALA A 77 28.53 28.16 -12.47
C ALA A 77 27.18 28.67 -11.93
N VAL A 78 26.26 27.77 -11.58
CA VAL A 78 24.96 28.13 -10.99
C VAL A 78 25.14 28.79 -9.62
N VAL A 79 25.98 28.24 -8.75
CA VAL A 79 26.25 28.80 -7.42
C VAL A 79 26.83 30.21 -7.54
N VAL A 80 27.77 30.43 -8.45
CA VAL A 80 28.36 31.76 -8.70
C VAL A 80 27.31 32.75 -9.22
N ALA A 81 26.41 32.32 -10.12
CA ALA A 81 25.35 33.16 -10.65
C ALA A 81 24.33 33.57 -9.56
N VAL A 82 23.94 32.64 -8.69
CA VAL A 82 23.02 32.91 -7.56
C VAL A 82 23.66 33.84 -6.53
N ALA A 83 24.93 33.62 -6.19
CA ALA A 83 25.65 34.50 -5.28
C ALA A 83 25.78 35.93 -5.84
N ALA A 84 26.07 36.07 -7.14
CA ALA A 84 26.14 37.37 -7.79
C ALA A 84 24.79 38.10 -7.82
N THR A 85 23.67 37.39 -8.00
CA THR A 85 22.32 37.98 -7.97
C THR A 85 21.93 38.42 -6.55
N ALA A 86 22.26 37.64 -5.52
CA ALA A 86 22.00 38.02 -4.13
C ALA A 86 22.77 39.30 -3.72
N VAL A 87 24.04 39.44 -4.13
CA VAL A 87 24.84 40.64 -3.89
C VAL A 87 24.24 41.86 -4.59
N LEU A 88 23.73 41.71 -5.82
CA LEU A 88 23.08 42.80 -6.56
C LEU A 88 21.76 43.26 -5.93
N LEU A 89 21.00 42.35 -5.32
CA LEU A 89 19.76 42.66 -4.60
C LEU A 89 20.03 43.38 -3.28
N MET A 90 21.07 42.99 -2.54
CA MET A 90 21.45 43.65 -1.28
C MET A 90 22.06 45.04 -1.50
N ALA A 91 22.65 45.33 -2.67
CA ALA A 91 23.17 46.66 -3.00
C ALA A 91 22.08 47.70 -3.33
N ARG A 92 20.83 47.26 -3.55
CA ARG A 92 19.67 48.16 -3.64
C ARG A 92 19.06 48.33 -2.25
N GLY A 93 19.66 49.22 -1.47
CA GLY A 93 19.15 49.57 -0.14
C GLY A 93 17.70 50.09 -0.22
N PRO A 94 16.82 49.69 0.71
CA PRO A 94 15.49 50.27 0.82
C PRO A 94 15.62 51.73 1.28
N GLY A 95 15.29 52.65 0.37
CA GLY A 95 15.03 54.05 0.71
C GLY A 95 13.83 54.14 1.64
N GLY A 96 14.03 54.81 2.76
CA GLY A 96 13.02 54.94 3.82
C GLY A 96 11.83 55.79 3.44
N ASP A 97 10.77 55.65 4.23
CA ASP A 97 10.01 56.74 4.82
C ASP A 97 9.08 56.15 5.90
N ASP A 98 9.42 56.40 7.17
CA ASP A 98 8.61 56.09 8.35
C ASP A 98 7.65 57.27 8.63
N PRO A 99 6.32 57.10 8.53
CA PRO A 99 5.39 57.95 9.25
C PRO A 99 5.12 57.32 10.62
N ARG A 100 5.81 57.87 11.63
CA ARG A 100 5.54 57.68 13.04
C ARG A 100 4.14 58.24 13.36
N VAL A 101 3.16 57.36 13.52
CA VAL A 101 1.86 57.68 14.12
C VAL A 101 1.74 56.94 15.45
N ASP A 102 1.99 57.68 16.53
CA ASP A 102 1.72 57.27 17.90
C ASP A 102 0.19 57.23 18.11
N ALA A 103 -0.44 56.08 17.81
CA ALA A 103 -1.80 55.79 18.21
C ALA A 103 -1.78 54.81 19.38
N LEU A 104 -1.91 55.36 20.59
CA LEU A 104 -2.21 54.63 21.82
C LEU A 104 -3.60 54.00 21.71
N ALA A 105 -3.69 52.88 20.99
CA ALA A 105 -4.86 52.01 21.02
C ALA A 105 -4.77 51.17 22.29
N THR A 106 -5.54 51.57 23.30
CA THR A 106 -5.85 50.74 24.47
C THR A 106 -6.61 49.51 23.98
N SER A 107 -5.88 48.44 23.62
CA SER A 107 -6.47 47.13 23.32
C SER A 107 -7.10 46.57 24.58
N SER A 108 -8.39 46.85 24.75
CA SER A 108 -9.29 46.07 25.58
C SER A 108 -9.29 44.64 25.05
N HIS A 109 -8.33 43.84 25.53
CA HIS A 109 -8.30 42.40 25.35
C HIS A 109 -9.49 41.84 26.11
N THR A 110 -10.64 41.75 25.44
CA THR A 110 -11.69 40.84 25.87
C THR A 110 -11.05 39.45 25.88
N PRO A 111 -10.93 38.77 27.03
CA PRO A 111 -10.33 37.46 27.08
C PRO A 111 -11.12 36.54 26.16
N THR A 112 -10.47 36.07 25.09
CA THR A 112 -11.04 35.06 24.22
C THR A 112 -11.43 33.88 25.11
N PRO A 113 -12.69 33.42 25.08
CA PRO A 113 -13.10 32.29 25.89
C PRO A 113 -12.17 31.12 25.58
N VAL A 114 -11.55 30.58 26.63
CA VAL A 114 -10.74 29.37 26.52
C VAL A 114 -11.70 28.24 26.17
N LEU A 115 -11.78 27.93 24.88
CA LEU A 115 -12.58 26.84 24.37
C LEU A 115 -11.95 25.53 24.87
N THR A 116 -12.62 24.85 25.79
CA THR A 116 -12.19 23.54 26.33
C THR A 116 -12.42 22.46 25.29
N PRO A 117 -11.37 21.79 24.76
CA PRO A 117 -11.52 20.82 23.67
C PRO A 117 -12.53 19.72 24.03
N PRO A 118 -13.18 19.09 23.03
CA PRO A 118 -14.04 17.95 23.30
C PRO A 118 -13.22 16.90 24.07
N SER A 119 -13.83 16.33 25.11
CA SER A 119 -13.14 15.39 26.01
C SER A 119 -13.18 13.94 25.50
N ARG A 120 -13.77 13.69 24.33
CA ARG A 120 -13.93 12.34 23.77
C ARG A 120 -13.83 12.35 22.25
N TRP A 121 -13.29 11.26 21.72
CA TRP A 121 -13.38 10.92 20.30
C TRP A 121 -14.83 10.60 19.97
N ALA A 122 -15.34 11.23 18.92
CA ALA A 122 -16.71 11.07 18.46
C ALA A 122 -16.84 11.64 17.05
N VAL A 123 -17.84 11.17 16.30
CA VAL A 123 -18.22 11.77 15.02
C VAL A 123 -18.44 13.28 15.18
N GLY A 124 -17.79 14.05 14.32
CA GLY A 124 -17.82 15.50 14.31
C GLY A 124 -16.72 16.17 15.15
N ALA A 125 -15.98 15.43 15.98
CA ALA A 125 -14.81 15.95 16.68
C ALA A 125 -13.72 16.35 15.68
N CYS A 126 -12.97 17.41 15.99
CA CYS A 126 -11.84 17.81 15.18
C CYS A 126 -10.54 17.35 15.82
N VAL A 127 -9.55 17.08 14.99
CA VAL A 127 -8.24 16.57 15.38
C VAL A 127 -7.15 17.47 14.81
N ARG A 128 -6.01 17.46 15.48
CA ARG A 128 -4.76 18.03 14.98
C ARG A 128 -3.63 17.03 15.23
N PRO A 129 -2.59 16.99 14.38
CA PRO A 129 -1.39 16.23 14.70
C PRO A 129 -0.81 16.76 16.01
N GLU A 130 -0.40 15.86 16.89
CA GLU A 130 0.47 16.22 18.00
C GLU A 130 1.75 16.77 17.39
N ALA A 131 2.16 17.96 17.83
CA ALA A 131 3.42 18.51 17.39
C ALA A 131 4.51 17.55 17.85
N VAL A 132 5.04 16.74 16.93
CA VAL A 132 6.24 15.95 17.16
C VAL A 132 7.28 16.96 17.62
N GLY A 133 7.55 16.99 18.94
CA GLY A 133 8.45 17.97 19.53
C GLY A 133 9.71 17.97 18.69
N THR A 134 10.19 19.16 18.30
CA THR A 134 11.30 19.42 17.36
C THR A 134 12.57 18.64 17.71
N ALA A 135 12.55 17.33 17.49
CA ALA A 135 13.70 16.47 17.49
C ALA A 135 14.45 16.80 16.18
N PRO A 136 15.76 17.05 16.26
CA PRO A 136 16.53 17.43 15.08
C PRO A 136 16.39 16.37 13.97
N PRO A 137 16.32 16.79 12.69
CA PRO A 137 16.10 15.89 11.56
C PRO A 137 17.36 15.04 11.32
N SER A 138 17.46 13.89 11.97
CA SER A 138 18.57 12.95 11.78
C SER A 138 18.11 11.55 11.34
N SER A 139 16.90 11.39 10.81
CA SER A 139 16.50 10.14 10.16
C SER A 139 15.72 10.36 8.86
N PRO A 140 15.99 9.56 7.82
CA PRO A 140 15.25 9.62 6.56
C PRO A 140 13.78 9.29 6.82
N ALA A 141 12.89 9.95 6.07
CA ALA A 141 11.44 9.83 6.17
C ALA A 141 10.98 8.36 6.19
N VAL A 142 10.70 7.85 7.39
CA VAL A 142 9.86 6.68 7.59
C VAL A 142 8.44 7.12 7.25
N PRO A 143 7.64 6.36 6.48
CA PRO A 143 6.23 6.66 6.29
C PRO A 143 5.58 6.81 7.67
N GLN A 144 5.09 8.02 7.94
CA GLN A 144 4.57 8.44 9.24
C GLN A 144 3.29 7.65 9.53
N THR A 145 3.42 6.53 10.24
CA THR A 145 2.29 5.70 10.68
C THR A 145 1.99 5.87 12.17
N ASP A 146 2.83 6.64 12.88
CA ASP A 146 2.67 6.99 14.29
C ASP A 146 2.58 8.52 14.46
N GLN A 147 1.71 9.19 13.70
CA GLN A 147 1.30 10.54 14.08
C GLN A 147 0.30 10.41 15.21
N ASP A 148 0.70 10.75 16.42
CA ASP A 148 -0.24 10.91 17.53
C ASP A 148 -1.18 12.07 17.17
N PHE A 149 -2.50 11.85 17.22
CA PHE A 149 -3.48 12.90 16.98
C PHE A 149 -4.14 13.30 18.30
N LEU A 150 -4.35 14.60 18.48
CA LEU A 150 -5.02 15.16 19.64
C LEU A 150 -6.37 15.76 19.24
N LEU A 151 -7.36 15.61 20.12
CA LEU A 151 -8.63 16.31 20.00
C LEU A 151 -8.42 17.83 20.06
N ALA A 152 -9.08 18.53 19.16
CA ALA A 152 -9.01 19.97 19.00
C ALA A 152 -10.42 20.58 18.86
N HIS A 153 -10.51 21.88 19.09
CA HIS A 153 -11.68 22.63 18.62
C HIS A 153 -11.64 22.73 17.11
N CYS A 154 -12.79 22.61 16.46
CA CYS A 154 -12.86 22.79 15.01
C CYS A 154 -12.52 24.22 14.56
N SER A 155 -12.61 25.20 15.46
CA SER A 155 -12.15 26.57 15.23
C SER A 155 -10.67 26.78 15.54
N ASP A 156 -9.96 25.77 16.05
CA ASP A 156 -8.50 25.84 16.24
C ASP A 156 -7.85 25.94 14.85
N PRO A 157 -7.02 26.96 14.56
CA PRO A 157 -6.33 27.05 13.28
C PRO A 157 -5.45 25.83 12.98
N GLN A 158 -4.98 25.13 14.02
CA GLN A 158 -4.18 23.90 13.91
C GLN A 158 -5.03 22.65 13.72
N ALA A 159 -6.36 22.69 13.83
CA ALA A 159 -7.20 21.56 13.46
C ALA A 159 -7.01 21.24 11.98
N THR A 160 -6.63 20.00 11.68
CA THR A 160 -6.36 19.51 10.33
C THR A 160 -7.44 18.58 9.82
N GLY A 161 -8.14 17.89 10.71
CA GLY A 161 -9.13 16.89 10.34
C GLY A 161 -10.38 16.90 11.21
N ARG A 162 -11.41 16.22 10.74
CA ARG A 162 -12.68 15.98 11.42
C ARG A 162 -13.03 14.50 11.34
N VAL A 163 -13.38 13.92 12.47
CA VAL A 163 -13.87 12.55 12.56
C VAL A 163 -15.23 12.47 11.84
N THR A 164 -15.31 11.65 10.79
CA THR A 164 -16.54 11.39 10.02
C THR A 164 -17.23 10.11 10.47
N SER A 165 -16.46 9.14 10.98
CA SER A 165 -16.98 7.88 11.52
C SER A 165 -16.09 7.37 12.66
N MET A 166 -16.68 6.57 13.55
CA MET A 166 -16.00 5.82 14.60
C MET A 166 -16.33 4.34 14.41
N LEU A 167 -15.33 3.48 14.51
CA LEU A 167 -15.45 2.04 14.33
C LEU A 167 -14.97 1.34 15.60
N ASP A 168 -15.77 0.41 16.10
CA ASP A 168 -15.40 -0.46 17.20
C ASP A 168 -14.79 -1.77 16.65
N GLU A 169 -13.74 -2.31 17.27
CA GLU A 169 -13.10 -3.58 16.88
C GLU A 169 -14.06 -4.79 16.82
N SER A 170 -15.23 -4.70 17.45
CA SER A 170 -16.22 -5.80 17.46
C SER A 170 -16.91 -6.04 16.11
N GLU A 171 -16.86 -5.09 15.19
CA GLU A 171 -17.33 -5.29 13.83
C GLU A 171 -16.18 -5.82 12.97
N PRO A 172 -16.35 -6.96 12.28
CA PRO A 172 -15.31 -7.46 11.39
C PRO A 172 -14.96 -6.35 10.40
N LEU A 173 -13.66 -6.05 10.28
CA LEU A 173 -13.10 -5.00 9.44
C LEU A 173 -13.21 -5.37 7.94
N THR A 174 -14.37 -5.85 7.50
CA THR A 174 -14.78 -5.95 6.11
C THR A 174 -14.88 -4.55 5.54
N GLU A 175 -14.11 -4.29 4.49
CA GLU A 175 -14.01 -2.95 3.94
C GLU A 175 -15.26 -2.45 3.18
N PRO A 176 -15.35 -1.11 3.03
CA PRO A 176 -14.59 -0.12 3.79
C PRO A 176 -15.39 0.23 5.06
N ALA A 177 -14.83 -0.08 6.22
CA ALA A 177 -15.47 0.29 7.49
C ALA A 177 -15.49 1.83 7.65
N CYS A 178 -14.47 2.51 7.14
CA CYS A 178 -14.46 3.97 7.00
C CYS A 178 -15.18 4.43 5.72
N PRO A 179 -15.87 5.59 5.74
CA PRO A 179 -16.41 6.22 4.53
C PRO A 179 -15.38 6.34 3.40
N GLU A 180 -15.85 6.29 2.15
CA GLU A 180 -14.99 6.36 0.95
C GLU A 180 -14.15 7.64 0.90
N ASP A 181 -14.67 8.75 1.43
CA ASP A 181 -13.98 10.03 1.51
C ASP A 181 -13.02 10.15 2.71
N THR A 182 -12.77 9.07 3.47
CA THR A 182 -11.84 9.14 4.60
C THR A 182 -10.41 9.37 4.12
N ASP A 183 -9.82 10.48 4.56
CA ASP A 183 -8.44 10.88 4.28
C ASP A 183 -7.45 10.12 5.16
N GLU A 184 -7.80 9.82 6.41
CA GLU A 184 -6.93 9.09 7.33
C GLU A 184 -7.73 8.23 8.32
N ALA A 185 -7.19 7.07 8.70
CA ALA A 185 -7.77 6.21 9.74
C ALA A 185 -6.81 6.17 10.94
N ILE A 186 -7.29 6.62 12.09
CA ILE A 186 -6.50 6.77 13.31
C ILE A 186 -6.96 5.73 14.32
N MET A 187 -6.04 4.94 14.88
CA MET A 187 -6.36 4.09 16.03
C MET A 187 -6.51 4.95 17.28
N VAL A 188 -7.66 4.86 17.93
CA VAL A 188 -8.00 5.58 19.17
C VAL A 188 -8.00 4.58 20.30
N GLY A 189 -7.00 4.68 21.19
CA GLY A 189 -6.81 3.67 22.22
C GLY A 189 -6.45 2.30 21.62
N ALA A 190 -6.97 1.22 22.21
CA ALA A 190 -6.65 -0.14 21.77
C ALA A 190 -7.72 -0.77 20.85
N GLU A 191 -8.95 -0.24 20.82
CA GLU A 191 -10.12 -0.95 20.29
C GLU A 191 -10.98 -0.11 19.34
N GLU A 192 -10.70 1.19 19.17
CA GLU A 192 -11.48 2.08 18.31
C GLU A 192 -10.64 2.60 17.14
N THR A 193 -11.28 2.83 16.00
CA THR A 193 -10.68 3.53 14.86
C THR A 193 -11.53 4.73 14.47
N ALA A 194 -10.91 5.91 14.43
CA ALA A 194 -11.52 7.14 13.95
C ALA A 194 -11.20 7.33 12.46
N CYS A 195 -12.25 7.42 11.65
CA CYS A 195 -12.14 7.79 10.24
C CYS A 195 -12.16 9.32 10.14
N VAL A 196 -11.09 9.91 9.62
CA VAL A 196 -10.88 11.35 9.59
C VAL A 196 -10.86 11.87 8.15
N ARG A 197 -11.60 12.95 7.93
CA ARG A 197 -11.52 13.77 6.72
C ARG A 197 -10.75 15.04 7.05
N ASN A 198 -9.80 15.45 6.21
CA ASN A 198 -9.14 16.72 6.32
C ASN A 198 -10.17 17.86 6.30
N LEU A 199 -9.90 18.94 7.03
CA LEU A 199 -10.73 20.14 7.01
C LEU A 199 -10.43 21.03 5.79
N ARG A 200 -9.30 20.79 5.12
CA ARG A 200 -8.76 21.60 4.04
C ARG A 200 -8.17 20.69 2.97
N GLU A 201 -8.19 21.13 1.73
CA GLU A 201 -7.48 20.45 0.63
C GLU A 201 -5.96 20.41 0.89
N PRO A 202 -5.24 19.40 0.36
CA PRO A 202 -5.76 18.28 -0.43
C PRO A 202 -6.45 17.20 0.43
N HIS A 203 -7.40 16.51 -0.19
CA HIS A 203 -8.10 15.35 0.37
C HIS A 203 -7.52 14.07 -0.23
N PRO A 204 -6.48 13.48 0.40
CA PRO A 204 -5.81 12.32 -0.16
C PRO A 204 -6.68 11.06 -0.19
N GLY A 205 -7.73 11.00 0.63
CA GLY A 205 -8.69 9.89 0.65
C GLY A 205 -9.69 9.91 -0.50
N ASP A 206 -9.72 10.96 -1.32
CA ASP A 206 -10.47 10.94 -2.58
C ASP A 206 -9.85 9.92 -3.55
N PRO A 207 -10.64 9.06 -4.22
CA PRO A 207 -10.12 7.99 -5.07
C PRO A 207 -9.05 8.45 -6.05
N GLY A 208 -7.87 7.81 -5.97
CA GLY A 208 -6.73 8.09 -6.85
C GLY A 208 -5.99 9.40 -6.59
N ARG A 209 -6.25 10.10 -5.47
CA ARG A 209 -5.51 11.30 -5.06
C ARG A 209 -4.24 11.01 -4.26
N GLY A 210 -4.07 9.80 -3.72
CA GLY A 210 -2.88 9.40 -3.00
C GLY A 210 -2.85 9.93 -1.57
N GLY A 211 -2.85 9.03 -0.58
CA GLY A 211 -2.41 9.32 0.80
C GLY A 211 -3.45 9.07 1.89
N GLY A 212 -4.38 8.14 1.69
CA GLY A 212 -5.33 7.68 2.71
C GLY A 212 -5.38 6.16 2.84
N VAL A 213 -6.54 5.65 3.27
CA VAL A 213 -6.77 4.20 3.37
C VAL A 213 -6.85 3.61 1.96
N LEU A 214 -6.01 2.61 1.66
CA LEU A 214 -6.07 1.91 0.38
C LEU A 214 -7.39 1.18 0.18
N ARG A 215 -8.08 1.47 -0.93
CA ARG A 215 -9.34 0.89 -1.36
C ARG A 215 -9.26 0.44 -2.81
N ALA A 216 -10.28 -0.30 -3.26
CA ALA A 216 -10.41 -0.60 -4.69
C ALA A 216 -10.52 0.69 -5.51
N GLY A 217 -9.72 0.81 -6.57
CA GLY A 217 -9.59 2.00 -7.40
C GLY A 217 -8.30 2.77 -7.16
N ASP A 218 -7.71 2.64 -5.96
CA ASP A 218 -6.48 3.35 -5.61
C ASP A 218 -5.25 2.72 -6.24
N CYS A 219 -4.16 3.49 -6.32
CA CYS A 219 -2.88 3.00 -6.82
C CYS A 219 -1.88 2.88 -5.68
N VAL A 220 -1.11 1.81 -5.66
CA VAL A 220 -0.05 1.58 -4.67
C VAL A 220 1.30 1.95 -5.25
N ALA A 221 2.18 2.50 -4.43
CA ALA A 221 3.59 2.65 -4.75
C ALA A 221 4.28 1.29 -4.96
N ASP A 222 5.45 1.32 -5.61
CA ASP A 222 6.34 0.16 -5.66
C ASP A 222 6.66 -0.33 -4.23
N PRO A 223 6.40 -1.62 -3.92
CA PRO A 223 6.72 -2.20 -2.61
C PRO A 223 8.21 -2.15 -2.25
N ASN A 224 9.10 -1.96 -3.25
CA ASN A 224 10.53 -1.76 -3.05
C ASN A 224 10.89 -0.32 -2.66
N GLU A 225 10.06 0.66 -3.04
CA GLU A 225 10.29 2.08 -2.72
C GLU A 225 9.60 2.51 -1.42
N SER A 226 8.44 1.93 -1.12
CA SER A 226 7.70 2.17 0.12
C SER A 226 6.92 0.91 0.49
N LEU A 227 6.42 0.82 1.73
CA LEU A 227 5.68 -0.35 2.23
C LEU A 227 4.27 -0.52 1.61
N GLY A 228 4.10 -0.20 0.33
CA GLY A 228 2.84 -0.23 -0.39
C GLY A 228 1.90 0.91 -0.01
N GLY A 229 2.43 2.12 0.20
CA GLY A 229 1.58 3.29 0.44
C GLY A 229 0.76 3.68 -0.80
N GLU A 230 -0.36 4.36 -0.61
CA GLU A 230 -1.13 4.92 -1.72
C GLU A 230 -0.32 5.96 -2.49
N ARG A 231 -0.49 5.98 -3.81
CA ARG A 231 0.05 6.97 -4.74
C ARG A 231 -1.05 7.42 -5.69
N PRO A 232 -0.98 8.65 -6.22
CA PRO A 232 -1.88 9.08 -7.29
C PRO A 232 -1.79 8.15 -8.50
N CYS A 233 -2.95 7.79 -9.04
CA CYS A 233 -3.02 7.01 -10.28
C CYS A 233 -2.66 7.92 -11.47
N GLY A 234 -1.55 7.61 -12.16
CA GLY A 234 -1.13 8.34 -13.37
C GLY A 234 0.19 9.13 -13.24
N ASP A 235 0.72 9.26 -12.03
CA ASP A 235 2.08 9.73 -11.84
C ASP A 235 3.09 8.63 -12.18
N SER A 236 4.38 8.95 -12.27
CA SER A 236 5.40 7.89 -12.34
C SER A 236 5.63 7.26 -10.97
N GLY A 237 5.87 5.94 -10.92
CA GLY A 237 6.27 5.24 -9.69
C GLY A 237 5.15 4.61 -8.87
N TRP A 238 3.93 4.53 -9.39
CA TRP A 238 2.93 3.60 -8.85
C TRP A 238 3.08 2.24 -9.53
N TYR A 239 2.86 1.18 -8.76
CA TYR A 239 3.11 -0.19 -9.15
C TYR A 239 1.86 -0.90 -9.68
N GLY A 240 0.73 -0.74 -9.00
CA GLY A 240 -0.49 -1.41 -9.40
C GLY A 240 -1.73 -0.72 -8.87
N LYS A 241 -2.86 -1.02 -9.50
CA LYS A 241 -4.16 -0.52 -9.06
C LYS A 241 -4.84 -1.58 -8.21
N VAL A 242 -5.33 -1.17 -7.05
CA VAL A 242 -6.07 -2.01 -6.12
C VAL A 242 -7.43 -2.33 -6.72
N VAL A 243 -7.78 -3.61 -6.78
CA VAL A 243 -9.12 -4.09 -7.17
C VAL A 243 -9.91 -4.62 -5.98
N GLY A 244 -9.25 -4.74 -4.81
CA GLY A 244 -9.86 -5.08 -3.55
C GLY A 244 -8.81 -5.34 -2.47
N ARG A 245 -9.26 -5.57 -1.24
CA ARG A 245 -8.43 -6.09 -0.16
C ARG A 245 -9.02 -7.38 0.38
N ALA A 246 -8.20 -8.15 1.07
CA ALA A 246 -8.56 -9.46 1.58
C ALA A 246 -7.74 -9.84 2.83
N GLU A 247 -8.23 -10.82 3.59
CA GLU A 247 -7.43 -11.42 4.67
C GLU A 247 -6.40 -12.37 4.07
N LYS A 248 -6.77 -13.09 3.00
CA LYS A 248 -5.95 -14.07 2.31
C LYS A 248 -5.97 -13.84 0.80
N ALA A 249 -4.87 -14.16 0.12
CA ALA A 249 -4.78 -14.05 -1.34
C ALA A 249 -5.90 -14.82 -2.06
N SER A 250 -6.33 -15.97 -1.53
CA SER A 250 -7.41 -16.78 -2.11
C SER A 250 -8.78 -16.10 -2.13
N GLU A 251 -8.98 -15.04 -1.34
CA GLU A 251 -10.24 -14.28 -1.23
C GLU A 251 -10.26 -13.05 -2.14
N CYS A 252 -9.17 -12.78 -2.86
CA CYS A 252 -9.12 -11.68 -3.81
C CYS A 252 -10.16 -11.83 -4.92
N PRO A 253 -10.81 -10.73 -5.36
CA PRO A 253 -11.85 -10.78 -6.38
C PRO A 253 -11.32 -11.25 -7.73
N ASP A 254 -12.24 -11.66 -8.60
CA ASP A 254 -11.93 -11.92 -10.01
C ASP A 254 -11.30 -10.68 -10.66
N GLY A 255 -10.37 -10.90 -11.59
CA GLY A 255 -9.57 -9.83 -12.19
C GLY A 255 -8.25 -9.54 -11.49
N THR A 256 -8.05 -10.03 -10.26
CA THR A 256 -6.76 -9.93 -9.55
C THR A 256 -5.66 -10.65 -10.34
N GLN A 257 -4.56 -9.94 -10.60
CA GLN A 257 -3.35 -10.44 -11.24
C GLN A 257 -2.25 -10.72 -10.21
N GLU A 258 -2.14 -9.88 -9.20
CA GLU A 258 -1.09 -9.92 -8.19
C GLU A 258 -1.62 -9.53 -6.81
N THR A 259 -0.85 -9.84 -5.77
CA THR A 259 -1.17 -9.49 -4.39
C THR A 259 0.04 -8.89 -3.70
N LEU A 260 -0.17 -7.82 -2.95
CA LEU A 260 0.82 -7.28 -2.02
C LEU A 260 0.40 -7.55 -0.58
N ARG A 261 1.38 -7.76 0.29
CA ARG A 261 1.14 -7.94 1.72
C ARG A 261 1.55 -6.71 2.51
N MET A 262 0.57 -6.03 3.08
CA MET A 262 0.75 -4.96 4.04
C MET A 262 0.86 -5.52 5.46
N ARG A 263 1.69 -4.87 6.28
CA ARG A 263 1.81 -5.16 7.72
C ARG A 263 0.86 -4.28 8.51
N GLY A 264 0.49 -4.72 9.72
CA GLY A 264 -0.31 -3.92 10.65
C GLY A 264 -1.77 -3.71 10.24
N SER A 265 -2.29 -4.51 9.30
CA SER A 265 -3.68 -4.41 8.85
C SER A 265 -4.42 -5.74 9.04
N PRO A 266 -5.69 -5.73 9.48
CA PRO A 266 -6.52 -6.94 9.62
C PRO A 266 -6.75 -7.66 8.28
N ARG A 267 -6.74 -6.90 7.17
CA ARG A 267 -6.82 -7.41 5.79
C ARG A 267 -5.49 -7.11 5.10
N PRO A 268 -4.43 -7.88 5.42
CA PRO A 268 -3.09 -7.55 4.99
C PRO A 268 -2.88 -7.73 3.49
N ILE A 269 -3.82 -8.32 2.75
CA ILE A 269 -3.65 -8.58 1.33
C ILE A 269 -4.32 -7.48 0.52
N VAL A 270 -3.52 -6.82 -0.32
CA VAL A 270 -3.97 -5.89 -1.36
C VAL A 270 -4.01 -6.66 -2.67
N CYS A 271 -5.19 -6.75 -3.28
CA CYS A 271 -5.42 -7.43 -4.55
C CYS A 271 -5.23 -6.41 -5.68
N LEU A 272 -4.31 -6.69 -6.60
CA LEU A 272 -3.96 -5.78 -7.69
C LEU A 272 -4.50 -6.24 -9.04
N GLY A 273 -5.02 -5.30 -9.82
CA GLY A 273 -5.51 -5.49 -11.18
C GLY A 273 -4.41 -5.53 -12.24
N ASP A 274 -4.77 -5.28 -13.50
CA ASP A 274 -3.89 -5.35 -14.66
C ASP A 274 -3.23 -4.01 -15.07
N GLU A 275 -3.52 -2.95 -14.32
CA GLU A 275 -2.99 -1.61 -14.57
C GLU A 275 -1.63 -1.37 -13.86
N GLY A 276 -0.86 -0.39 -14.35
CA GLY A 276 0.44 0.00 -13.78
C GLY A 276 1.58 -0.90 -14.24
N GLU A 277 2.50 -1.21 -13.34
CA GLU A 277 3.62 -2.14 -13.53
C GLU A 277 3.19 -3.62 -13.36
N VAL A 278 1.98 -3.90 -12.86
CA VAL A 278 1.48 -5.27 -12.71
C VAL A 278 1.32 -5.94 -14.08
N VAL A 279 2.20 -6.91 -14.35
CA VAL A 279 2.27 -7.62 -15.63
C VAL A 279 1.01 -8.44 -15.90
N SER A 280 0.48 -8.30 -17.11
CA SER A 280 -0.80 -8.84 -17.54
C SER A 280 -0.77 -9.38 -18.96
N LYS A 281 -1.85 -10.07 -19.37
CA LYS A 281 -1.94 -10.65 -20.71
C LYS A 281 -1.81 -9.57 -21.78
N GLY A 282 -0.89 -9.77 -22.72
CA GLY A 282 -0.63 -8.85 -23.82
C GLY A 282 0.62 -7.99 -23.62
N ASP A 283 1.09 -7.85 -22.38
CA ASP A 283 2.30 -7.10 -22.06
C ASP A 283 3.54 -7.83 -22.58
N CYS A 284 4.56 -7.06 -22.95
CA CYS A 284 5.89 -7.59 -23.23
C CYS A 284 6.82 -7.27 -22.07
N ILE A 285 7.72 -8.20 -21.77
CA ILE A 285 8.60 -8.11 -20.61
C ILE A 285 10.06 -8.17 -21.03
N ARG A 286 10.92 -7.51 -20.24
CA ARG A 286 12.36 -7.56 -20.42
C ARG A 286 12.92 -8.95 -20.10
N SER A 287 14.02 -9.32 -20.75
CA SER A 287 14.76 -10.55 -20.46
C SER A 287 15.15 -10.67 -18.99
N LEU A 288 14.76 -11.78 -18.36
CA LEU A 288 15.06 -12.09 -16.96
C LEU A 288 16.18 -13.12 -16.79
N LYS A 289 17.05 -13.28 -17.79
CA LYS A 289 18.14 -14.30 -17.78
C LYS A 289 18.98 -14.29 -16.49
N LYS A 290 19.14 -13.13 -15.84
CA LYS A 290 19.88 -12.98 -14.57
C LYS A 290 19.23 -13.68 -13.38
N TYR A 291 17.93 -13.99 -13.41
CA TYR A 291 17.19 -14.58 -12.29
C TYR A 291 16.92 -16.09 -12.44
N GLY A 292 17.20 -16.67 -13.62
CA GLY A 292 16.90 -18.08 -13.90
C GLY A 292 15.41 -18.34 -14.13
N LYS A 293 14.90 -19.51 -13.71
CA LYS A 293 13.50 -19.94 -13.96
C LYS A 293 12.49 -19.42 -12.93
N SER A 294 12.97 -18.85 -11.84
CA SER A 294 12.13 -18.39 -10.74
C SER A 294 12.53 -16.96 -10.39
N VAL A 295 11.56 -16.05 -10.33
CA VAL A 295 11.78 -14.60 -10.22
C VAL A 295 10.80 -14.02 -9.21
N PRO A 296 11.18 -13.02 -8.40
CA PRO A 296 10.17 -12.24 -7.68
C PRO A 296 9.31 -11.50 -8.72
N LEU A 297 7.99 -11.48 -8.53
CA LEU A 297 7.08 -10.90 -9.53
C LEU A 297 7.32 -9.40 -9.73
N SER A 298 7.74 -8.70 -8.67
CA SER A 298 8.15 -7.31 -8.70
C SER A 298 9.39 -7.02 -9.57
N ALA A 299 10.18 -8.03 -9.94
CA ALA A 299 11.33 -7.85 -10.84
C ALA A 299 10.98 -8.00 -12.33
N VAL A 300 9.72 -8.32 -12.66
CA VAL A 300 9.28 -8.44 -14.05
C VAL A 300 8.92 -7.07 -14.59
N GLU A 301 9.80 -6.50 -15.40
CA GLU A 301 9.64 -5.16 -15.97
C GLU A 301 8.90 -5.21 -17.31
N LYS A 302 7.83 -4.40 -17.44
CA LYS A 302 7.13 -4.17 -18.71
C LYS A 302 8.00 -3.37 -19.67
N VAL A 303 7.94 -3.71 -20.95
CA VAL A 303 8.60 -2.97 -22.04
C VAL A 303 7.67 -2.89 -23.25
N ASP A 304 7.92 -1.90 -24.10
CA ASP A 304 7.25 -1.82 -25.41
C ASP A 304 7.52 -3.09 -26.22
N CYS A 305 6.47 -3.69 -26.78
CA CYS A 305 6.58 -4.95 -27.52
C CYS A 305 7.40 -4.87 -28.82
N GLY A 306 7.57 -3.68 -29.40
CA GLY A 306 8.43 -3.45 -30.56
C GLY A 306 9.87 -3.13 -30.18
N SER A 307 10.18 -2.99 -28.88
CA SER A 307 11.54 -2.74 -28.41
C SER A 307 12.42 -3.98 -28.60
N LYS A 308 13.71 -3.75 -28.91
CA LYS A 308 14.75 -4.79 -28.89
C LYS A 308 14.96 -5.42 -27.51
N ASP A 309 14.46 -4.77 -26.46
CA ASP A 309 14.54 -5.25 -25.08
C ASP A 309 13.35 -6.17 -24.72
N ALA A 310 12.32 -6.24 -25.57
CA ALA A 310 11.22 -7.18 -25.45
C ALA A 310 11.76 -8.59 -25.68
N TRP A 311 11.65 -9.43 -24.66
CA TRP A 311 12.09 -10.81 -24.71
C TRP A 311 10.93 -11.77 -24.95
N ALA A 312 9.81 -11.53 -24.27
CA ALA A 312 8.64 -12.38 -24.35
C ALA A 312 7.36 -11.57 -24.13
N LYS A 313 6.26 -12.08 -24.69
CA LYS A 313 4.91 -11.58 -24.53
C LYS A 313 4.14 -12.48 -23.56
N VAL A 314 3.45 -11.86 -22.62
CA VAL A 314 2.67 -12.54 -21.61
C VAL A 314 1.36 -13.02 -22.22
N THR A 315 1.11 -14.32 -22.17
CA THR A 315 -0.09 -14.94 -22.72
C THR A 315 -1.17 -15.15 -21.66
N ALA A 316 -0.78 -15.37 -20.40
CA ALA A 316 -1.66 -15.47 -19.24
C ALA A 316 -0.88 -15.43 -17.91
N ARG A 317 -1.57 -15.14 -16.81
CA ARG A 317 -1.13 -15.45 -15.44
C ARG A 317 -2.06 -16.47 -14.81
N VAL A 318 -1.51 -17.56 -14.30
CA VAL A 318 -2.28 -18.74 -13.88
C VAL A 318 -1.78 -19.30 -12.55
N LYS A 319 -2.60 -20.16 -11.92
CA LYS A 319 -2.28 -20.78 -10.63
C LYS A 319 -1.25 -21.90 -10.73
N LYS A 320 -1.20 -22.59 -11.88
CA LYS A 320 -0.28 -23.71 -12.14
C LYS A 320 0.06 -23.78 -13.63
N ARG A 321 1.26 -24.30 -13.96
CA ARG A 321 1.77 -24.39 -15.34
C ARG A 321 0.81 -25.06 -16.32
N GLY A 322 0.10 -26.09 -15.87
CA GLY A 322 -0.85 -26.83 -16.72
C GLY A 322 -2.04 -26.00 -17.21
N ASP A 323 -2.28 -24.84 -16.62
CA ASP A 323 -3.37 -23.94 -17.01
C ASP A 323 -2.94 -22.92 -18.08
N CYS A 324 -1.66 -22.92 -18.49
CA CYS A 324 -1.19 -22.02 -19.53
C CYS A 324 -1.92 -22.27 -20.87
N PRO A 325 -2.30 -21.20 -21.60
CA PRO A 325 -3.02 -21.35 -22.85
C PRO A 325 -2.13 -21.99 -23.93
N LYS A 326 -2.76 -22.67 -24.90
CA LYS A 326 -2.06 -23.22 -26.07
C LYS A 326 -1.25 -22.15 -26.79
N GLY A 327 -0.05 -22.50 -27.25
CA GLY A 327 0.89 -21.58 -27.90
C GLY A 327 1.82 -20.83 -26.93
N THR A 328 1.73 -21.12 -25.63
CA THR A 328 2.77 -20.79 -24.64
C THR A 328 3.95 -21.73 -24.82
N ASP A 329 5.16 -21.21 -24.92
CA ASP A 329 6.41 -21.98 -25.06
C ASP A 329 7.32 -21.83 -23.83
N GLN A 330 7.09 -20.82 -23.00
CA GLN A 330 7.90 -20.49 -21.83
C GLN A 330 7.03 -20.12 -20.63
N TYR A 331 7.60 -20.19 -19.43
CA TYR A 331 6.94 -19.73 -18.21
C TYR A 331 7.96 -19.23 -17.19
N LEU A 332 7.49 -18.33 -16.33
CA LEU A 332 8.18 -17.89 -15.12
C LEU A 332 7.37 -18.31 -13.91
N GLU A 333 8.07 -18.71 -12.86
CA GLU A 333 7.44 -18.96 -11.56
C GLU A 333 7.87 -17.89 -10.55
N SER A 334 6.88 -17.35 -9.86
CA SER A 334 7.10 -16.49 -8.71
C SER A 334 7.89 -17.24 -7.63
N ARG A 335 8.78 -16.53 -6.94
CA ARG A 335 9.43 -16.99 -5.70
C ARG A 335 8.56 -16.74 -4.46
N ASP A 336 7.50 -15.98 -4.61
CA ASP A 336 6.67 -15.53 -3.50
C ASP A 336 5.69 -16.65 -3.15
N GLU A 337 5.83 -17.24 -1.95
CA GLU A 337 5.08 -18.44 -1.54
C GLU A 337 3.55 -18.24 -1.56
N ASP A 338 3.09 -16.99 -1.43
CA ASP A 338 1.68 -16.61 -1.38
C ASP A 338 1.20 -15.89 -2.66
N ALA A 339 1.94 -15.96 -3.77
CA ALA A 339 1.52 -15.31 -5.01
C ALA A 339 0.16 -15.83 -5.51
N TYR A 340 -0.79 -14.92 -5.76
CA TYR A 340 -2.15 -15.27 -6.23
C TYR A 340 -2.16 -16.05 -7.55
N ARG A 341 -1.28 -15.68 -8.48
CA ARG A 341 -1.05 -16.33 -9.78
C ARG A 341 0.46 -16.48 -9.98
N PRO A 342 1.08 -17.53 -9.39
CA PRO A 342 2.53 -17.67 -9.35
C PRO A 342 3.15 -18.00 -10.71
N VAL A 343 2.36 -18.42 -11.70
CA VAL A 343 2.88 -18.79 -13.02
C VAL A 343 2.52 -17.75 -14.06
N THR A 344 3.54 -17.14 -14.67
CA THR A 344 3.40 -16.26 -15.84
C THR A 344 3.71 -17.04 -17.10
N CYS A 345 2.72 -17.22 -17.97
CA CYS A 345 2.83 -17.92 -19.24
C CYS A 345 3.33 -16.95 -20.31
N LEU A 346 4.35 -17.37 -21.07
CA LEU A 346 5.07 -16.54 -22.02
C LEU A 346 5.10 -17.15 -23.42
N ARG A 347 5.23 -16.28 -24.41
CA ARG A 347 5.55 -16.62 -25.80
C ARG A 347 6.66 -15.69 -26.28
N ASP A 348 7.60 -16.19 -27.06
CA ASP A 348 8.60 -15.33 -27.71
C ASP A 348 7.92 -14.20 -28.53
N THR A 349 8.50 -13.00 -28.45
CA THR A 349 8.07 -11.80 -29.21
C THR A 349 8.63 -11.77 -30.61
#